data_AF-A0A2N3BHT0-F1
#
_entry.id   AF-A0A2N3BHT0-F1
#
_cell.length_a   1.000
_cell.length_b   1.000
_cell.length_c   1.000
_cell.angle_alpha   90.00
_cell.angle_beta   90.00
_cell.angle_gamma   90.00
#
_symmetry.space_group_name_H-M   'P 1'
#
loop_
_entity.id
_entity.type
_entity.pdbx_description
1 polymer ?
#
loop_
_entity_poly.entity_id
_entity_poly.type
_entity_poly.pdbx_seq_one_letter_code
_entity_poly.pdbx_strand_id
1 'polypeptide(L)'
;MTAACGCVAACAAAWLLLQGLGRDRVTPLLESAGAGFAAIFVDLVIFRWLRDSFAGDAAATHWGLTLLALPWLVTALVALWRLQVGGPLMPLRKALAALTGAIGLAGLVGAVVVANPLLSPGTSGDNAVAGPAPFDTLTLAYLLPAAFAFAAARGLRTRLPWLHLPLLGASGALAALWLGLEIRRFWVGDALWRGGLPQGELISYTVAMVCAATGLLYRAIARGSAPLRRLAMAVVVLTVAKVFLLDAAGLTGLTRVASFLGLGLALAGTAWLNRWAATRQRNPSP
;
A
#
# COMPACT_ATOMS: atom_id res chain seq x y z
N MET A 1 -25.95 12.62 -5.98
CA MET A 1 -25.16 13.84 -5.63
C MET A 1 -25.94 14.78 -4.72
N THR A 2 -27.22 15.05 -5.01
CA THR A 2 -28.10 15.91 -4.19
C THR A 2 -28.21 15.48 -2.72
N ALA A 3 -28.34 14.18 -2.44
CA ALA A 3 -28.42 13.67 -1.06
C ALA A 3 -27.09 13.82 -0.28
N ALA A 4 -25.94 13.58 -0.91
CA ALA A 4 -24.63 13.71 -0.27
C ALA A 4 -24.25 15.18 -0.02
N CYS A 5 -24.52 16.08 -0.98
CA CYS A 5 -24.44 17.53 -0.76
C CYS A 5 -25.35 17.98 0.38
N GLY A 6 -26.57 17.43 0.45
CA GLY A 6 -27.53 17.71 1.51
C GLY A 6 -27.01 17.33 2.90
N CYS A 7 -26.38 16.15 3.04
CA CYS A 7 -25.79 15.71 4.32
C CYS A 7 -24.58 16.56 4.73
N VAL A 8 -23.69 16.90 3.80
CA VAL A 8 -22.52 17.77 4.07
C VAL A 8 -22.98 19.18 4.46
N ALA A 9 -23.93 19.75 3.72
CA ALA A 9 -24.50 21.07 4.02
C ALA A 9 -25.27 21.07 5.35
N ALA A 10 -26.01 19.99 5.65
CA ALA A 10 -26.72 19.85 6.92
C ALA A 10 -25.75 19.73 8.11
N CYS A 11 -24.64 18.99 7.98
CA CYS A 11 -23.62 18.93 9.03
C CYS A 11 -22.87 20.25 9.19
N ALA A 12 -22.55 20.96 8.10
CA ALA A 12 -21.93 22.28 8.15
C ALA A 12 -22.86 23.32 8.78
N ALA A 13 -24.15 23.32 8.41
CA ALA A 13 -25.18 24.19 8.99
C ALA A 13 -25.41 23.88 10.48
N ALA A 14 -25.48 22.60 10.86
CA ALA A 14 -25.59 22.20 12.26
C ALA A 14 -24.36 22.63 13.08
N TRP A 15 -23.15 22.53 12.50
CA TRP A 15 -21.93 22.99 13.14
C TRP A 15 -21.92 24.50 13.34
N LEU A 16 -22.24 25.29 12.32
CA LEU A 16 -22.36 26.76 12.41
C LEU A 16 -23.41 27.21 13.44
N LEU A 17 -24.56 26.52 13.49
CA LEU A 17 -25.63 26.81 14.46
C LEU A 17 -25.25 26.45 15.91
N LEU A 18 -24.35 25.48 16.11
CA LEU A 18 -23.95 25.00 17.44
C LEU A 18 -22.66 25.66 17.97
N GLN A 19 -21.89 26.36 17.13
CA GLN A 19 -20.70 27.12 17.54
C GLN A 19 -21.00 28.18 18.61
N GLY A 20 -22.22 28.72 18.67
CA GLY A 20 -22.62 29.72 19.66
C GLY A 20 -23.20 29.17 20.97
N LEU A 21 -23.37 27.85 21.11
CA LEU A 21 -24.18 27.26 22.20
C LEU A 21 -23.36 26.56 23.30
N GLY A 22 -22.02 26.63 23.29
CA GLY A 22 -21.16 26.14 24.38
C GLY A 22 -21.32 24.65 24.71
N ARG A 23 -21.71 23.81 23.73
CA ARG A 23 -21.94 22.37 23.93
C ARG A 23 -20.69 21.55 23.61
N ASP A 24 -19.73 21.55 24.53
CA ASP A 24 -18.40 20.90 24.41
C ASP A 24 -18.42 19.42 24.01
N ARG A 25 -19.51 18.69 24.28
CA ARG A 25 -19.64 17.27 23.91
C ARG A 25 -20.20 17.02 22.50
N VAL A 26 -20.89 18.00 21.91
CA VAL A 26 -21.60 17.85 20.63
C VAL A 26 -20.75 18.31 19.45
N THR A 27 -19.94 19.35 19.65
CA THR A 27 -19.05 19.91 18.61
C THR A 27 -18.08 18.87 18.03
N PRO A 28 -17.36 18.05 18.83
CA PRO A 28 -16.42 17.07 18.29
C PRO A 28 -17.11 15.94 17.49
N LEU A 29 -18.36 15.61 17.87
CA LEU A 29 -19.15 14.61 17.18
C LEU A 29 -19.58 15.10 15.79
N LEU A 30 -19.99 16.37 15.70
CA LEU A 30 -20.38 17.00 14.44
C LEU A 30 -19.20 17.23 13.50
N GLU A 31 -18.03 17.60 14.02
CA GLU A 31 -16.80 17.71 13.23
C GLU A 31 -16.41 16.36 12.64
N SER A 32 -16.47 15.29 13.43
CA SER A 32 -16.18 13.93 12.97
C SER A 32 -17.20 13.44 11.92
N ALA A 33 -18.48 13.74 12.12
CA ALA A 33 -19.54 13.38 11.18
C ALA A 33 -19.40 14.17 9.87
N GLY A 34 -19.17 15.49 9.96
CA GLY A 34 -18.96 16.37 8.82
C GLY A 34 -17.74 15.97 8.00
N ALA A 35 -16.62 15.66 8.65
CA ALA A 35 -15.42 15.15 7.97
C ALA A 35 -15.69 13.81 7.26
N GLY A 36 -16.45 12.91 7.89
CA GLY A 36 -16.84 11.64 7.27
C GLY A 36 -17.71 11.82 6.03
N PHE A 37 -18.73 12.68 6.10
CA PHE A 37 -19.57 12.99 4.95
C PHE A 37 -18.80 13.70 3.83
N ALA A 38 -17.89 14.62 4.19
CA ALA A 38 -17.02 15.29 3.22
C ALA A 38 -16.11 14.28 2.50
N ALA A 39 -15.53 13.32 3.23
CA ALA A 39 -14.69 12.27 2.63
C ALA A 39 -15.50 11.39 1.65
N ILE A 40 -16.70 10.95 2.02
CA ILE A 40 -17.60 10.18 1.13
C ILE A 40 -18.01 11.03 -0.07
N PHE A 41 -18.28 12.32 0.13
CA PHE A 41 -18.64 13.22 -0.96
C PHE A 41 -17.49 13.37 -1.96
N VAL A 42 -16.27 13.59 -1.48
CA VAL A 42 -15.07 13.68 -2.33
C VAL A 42 -14.85 12.38 -3.09
N ASP A 43 -14.95 11.23 -2.42
CA ASP A 43 -14.84 9.90 -3.03
C ASP A 43 -15.87 9.71 -4.17
N LEU A 44 -17.14 10.05 -3.92
CA LEU A 44 -18.21 9.98 -4.93
C LEU A 44 -18.00 10.94 -6.10
N VAL A 45 -17.49 12.16 -5.84
CA VAL A 45 -17.17 13.12 -6.90
C VAL A 45 -16.05 12.59 -7.78
N ILE A 46 -14.99 12.06 -7.18
CA ILE A 46 -13.86 11.46 -7.93
C ILE A 46 -14.34 10.25 -8.73
N PHE A 47 -15.07 9.33 -8.09
CA PHE A 47 -15.62 8.14 -8.76
C PHE A 47 -16.50 8.51 -9.95
N ARG A 48 -17.38 9.49 -9.77
CA ARG A 48 -18.28 9.94 -10.83
C ARG A 48 -17.52 10.66 -11.94
N TRP A 49 -16.58 11.52 -11.60
CA TRP A 49 -15.75 12.22 -12.58
C TRP A 49 -14.94 11.23 -13.43
N LEU A 50 -14.29 10.24 -12.83
CA LEU A 50 -13.57 9.20 -13.55
C LEU A 50 -14.51 8.34 -14.41
N ARG A 51 -15.64 7.88 -13.86
CA ARG A 51 -16.63 7.09 -14.60
C ARG A 51 -17.22 7.84 -15.79
N ASP A 52 -17.41 9.15 -15.67
CA ASP A 52 -17.92 9.98 -16.78
C ASP A 52 -16.80 10.34 -17.78
N SER A 53 -15.53 10.29 -17.37
CA SER A 53 -14.36 10.58 -18.23
C SER A 53 -13.86 9.37 -19.03
N PHE A 54 -14.09 8.16 -18.52
CA PHE A 54 -13.63 6.91 -19.13
C PHE A 54 -14.83 6.02 -19.49
N ALA A 55 -14.95 5.67 -20.77
CA ALA A 55 -15.94 4.71 -21.22
C ALA A 55 -15.60 3.32 -20.70
N GLY A 56 -16.61 2.57 -20.22
CA GLY A 56 -16.41 1.20 -19.73
C GLY A 56 -17.11 0.95 -18.40
N ASP A 57 -16.89 -0.25 -17.84
CA ASP A 57 -17.43 -0.61 -16.53
C ASP A 57 -16.43 -0.22 -15.45
N ALA A 58 -16.75 0.82 -14.69
CA ALA A 58 -15.92 1.26 -13.57
C ALA A 58 -15.67 0.13 -12.55
N ALA A 59 -16.60 -0.82 -12.38
CA ALA A 59 -16.41 -1.96 -11.48
C ALA A 59 -15.39 -2.98 -12.01
N ALA A 60 -15.00 -2.91 -13.29
CA ALA A 60 -13.95 -3.71 -13.89
C ALA A 60 -12.57 -3.03 -13.86
N THR A 61 -12.45 -1.85 -13.25
CA THR A 61 -11.21 -1.05 -13.20
C THR A 61 -10.54 -1.05 -11.83
N HIS A 62 -9.21 -0.91 -11.82
CA HIS A 62 -8.42 -0.82 -10.58
C HIS A 62 -8.86 0.36 -9.70
N TRP A 63 -9.07 1.52 -10.29
CA TRP A 63 -9.47 2.72 -9.56
C TRP A 63 -10.90 2.62 -9.06
N GLY A 64 -11.82 2.07 -9.86
CA GLY A 64 -13.23 1.98 -9.49
C GLY A 64 -13.45 1.02 -8.32
N LEU A 65 -12.83 -0.16 -8.34
CA LEU A 65 -12.90 -1.12 -7.22
C LEU A 65 -12.29 -0.55 -5.94
N THR A 66 -11.16 0.15 -6.03
CA THR A 66 -10.55 0.78 -4.84
C THR A 66 -11.43 1.89 -4.28
N LEU A 67 -11.96 2.79 -5.12
CA LEU A 67 -12.86 3.86 -4.64
C LEU A 67 -14.12 3.28 -4.00
N LEU A 68 -14.72 2.24 -4.58
CA LEU A 68 -15.84 1.55 -3.95
C LEU A 68 -15.46 0.88 -2.63
N ALA A 69 -14.22 0.40 -2.48
CA ALA A 69 -13.72 -0.25 -1.26
C ALA A 69 -13.37 0.72 -0.13
N LEU A 70 -12.86 1.92 -0.44
CA LEU A 70 -12.32 2.86 0.53
C LEU A 70 -13.31 3.27 1.64
N PRO A 71 -14.58 3.63 1.33
CA PRO A 71 -15.57 3.93 2.37
C PRO A 71 -15.81 2.76 3.34
N TRP A 72 -15.81 1.52 2.84
CA TRP A 72 -15.95 0.32 3.67
C TRP A 72 -14.73 0.10 4.58
N LEU A 73 -13.52 0.32 4.07
CA LEU A 73 -12.30 0.25 4.88
C LEU A 73 -12.25 1.34 5.95
N VAL A 74 -12.62 2.58 5.61
CA VAL A 74 -12.65 3.70 6.56
C VAL A 74 -13.69 3.44 7.65
N THR A 75 -14.89 3.01 7.29
CA THR A 75 -15.93 2.66 8.29
C THR A 75 -15.51 1.52 9.20
N ALA A 76 -14.83 0.50 8.67
CA ALA A 76 -14.24 -0.58 9.47
C ALA A 76 -13.22 -0.05 10.48
N LEU A 77 -12.28 0.78 10.04
CA LEU A 77 -11.24 1.37 10.88
C LEU A 77 -11.82 2.28 11.97
N VAL A 78 -12.84 3.08 11.63
CA VAL A 78 -13.56 3.92 12.60
C VAL A 78 -14.30 3.06 13.62
N ALA A 79 -14.95 1.98 13.19
CA ALA A 79 -15.65 1.05 14.08
C ALA A 79 -14.66 0.36 15.05
N LEU A 80 -13.50 -0.08 14.56
CA LEU A 80 -12.41 -0.62 15.37
C LEU A 80 -11.87 0.41 16.36
N TRP A 81 -11.67 1.65 15.92
CA TRP A 81 -11.22 2.73 16.79
C TRP A 81 -12.23 3.02 17.91
N ARG A 82 -13.52 2.99 17.61
CA ARG A 82 -14.61 3.24 18.58
C ARG A 82 -14.89 2.08 19.55
N LEU A 83 -14.20 0.94 19.44
CA LEU A 83 -14.27 -0.11 20.46
C LEU A 83 -13.81 0.36 21.84
N GLN A 84 -13.04 1.45 21.91
CA GLN A 84 -12.57 2.09 23.15
C GLN A 84 -13.70 2.66 24.03
N VAL A 85 -14.83 3.04 23.43
CA VAL A 85 -15.94 3.68 24.17
C VAL A 85 -16.68 2.66 25.04
N GLY A 86 -16.47 1.35 24.83
CA GLY A 86 -17.19 0.30 25.54
C GLY A 86 -18.72 0.36 25.31
N GLY A 87 -19.46 -0.31 26.19
CA GLY A 87 -20.92 -0.30 26.23
C GLY A 87 -21.61 -1.51 25.59
N PRO A 88 -22.95 -1.61 25.73
CA PRO A 88 -23.73 -2.78 25.30
C PRO A 88 -23.74 -2.99 23.77
N LEU A 89 -23.41 -1.94 23.00
CA LEU A 89 -23.32 -1.99 21.54
C LEU A 89 -21.96 -2.50 21.02
N MET A 90 -21.03 -2.89 21.91
CA MET A 90 -19.73 -3.42 21.51
C MET A 90 -19.78 -4.64 20.55
N PRO A 91 -20.63 -5.68 20.75
CA PRO A 91 -20.72 -6.78 19.80
C PRO A 91 -21.20 -6.31 18.42
N LEU A 92 -22.17 -5.40 18.37
CA LEU A 92 -22.64 -4.80 17.12
C LEU A 92 -21.52 -4.03 16.40
N ARG A 93 -20.72 -3.24 17.13
CA ARG A 93 -19.57 -2.53 16.54
C ARG A 93 -18.52 -3.48 15.98
N LYS A 94 -18.25 -4.60 16.66
CA LYS A 94 -17.34 -5.64 16.15
C LYS A 94 -17.90 -6.29 14.89
N ALA A 95 -19.19 -6.62 14.87
CA ALA A 95 -19.85 -7.19 13.69
C ALA A 95 -19.82 -6.23 12.50
N LEU A 96 -20.12 -4.94 12.74
CA LEU A 96 -20.03 -3.90 11.72
C LEU A 96 -18.60 -3.72 11.22
N ALA A 97 -17.61 -3.69 12.11
CA ALA A 97 -16.19 -3.60 11.73
C ALA A 97 -15.75 -4.79 10.88
N ALA A 98 -16.17 -6.01 11.24
CA ALA A 98 -15.85 -7.22 10.49
C ALA A 98 -16.52 -7.22 9.11
N LEU A 99 -17.82 -6.89 9.03
CA LEU A 99 -18.57 -6.86 7.79
C LEU A 99 -18.03 -5.80 6.82
N THR A 100 -17.92 -4.56 7.27
CA THR A 100 -17.38 -3.45 6.46
C THR A 100 -15.92 -3.70 6.09
N GLY A 101 -15.12 -4.25 7.01
CA GLY A 101 -13.74 -4.63 6.76
C GLY A 101 -13.63 -5.72 5.69
N ALA A 102 -14.49 -6.73 5.73
CA ALA A 102 -14.51 -7.80 4.73
C ALA A 102 -14.89 -7.29 3.34
N ILE A 103 -15.92 -6.43 3.24
CA ILE A 103 -16.34 -5.83 1.96
C ILE A 103 -15.23 -4.95 1.39
N GLY A 104 -14.64 -4.08 2.21
CA GLY A 104 -13.54 -3.21 1.79
C GLY A 104 -12.29 -3.99 1.39
N LEU A 105 -11.94 -5.04 2.14
CA LEU A 105 -10.82 -5.91 1.80
C LEU A 105 -11.08 -6.67 0.49
N ALA A 106 -12.30 -7.20 0.29
CA ALA A 106 -12.67 -7.90 -0.93
C ALA A 106 -12.57 -6.99 -2.16
N GLY A 107 -13.04 -5.74 -2.06
CA GLY A 107 -12.91 -4.76 -3.14
C GLY A 107 -11.45 -4.41 -3.44
N LEU A 108 -10.63 -4.21 -2.41
CA LEU A 108 -9.19 -3.92 -2.59
C LEU A 108 -8.42 -5.11 -3.17
N VAL A 109 -8.72 -6.33 -2.72
CA VAL A 109 -8.14 -7.56 -3.29
C VAL A 109 -8.60 -7.73 -4.75
N GLY A 110 -9.87 -7.42 -5.05
CA GLY A 110 -10.38 -7.35 -6.42
C GLY A 110 -9.58 -6.37 -7.28
N ALA A 111 -9.29 -5.17 -6.77
CA ALA A 111 -8.48 -4.18 -7.47
C ALA A 111 -7.02 -4.63 -7.72
N VAL A 112 -6.44 -5.41 -6.80
CA VAL A 112 -5.06 -5.90 -6.89
C VAL A 112 -4.92 -7.14 -7.77
N VAL A 113 -5.91 -8.03 -7.76
CA VAL A 113 -5.82 -9.37 -8.39
C VAL A 113 -6.63 -9.44 -9.67
N VAL A 114 -7.87 -8.94 -9.66
CA VAL A 114 -8.82 -9.09 -10.77
C VAL A 114 -8.74 -7.92 -11.73
N ALA A 115 -8.84 -6.69 -11.21
CA ALA A 115 -8.82 -5.47 -12.01
C ALA A 115 -7.42 -4.84 -12.10
N ASN A 116 -6.35 -5.61 -11.86
CA ASN A 116 -4.99 -5.09 -11.97
C ASN A 116 -4.72 -4.62 -13.41
N PRO A 117 -4.27 -3.37 -13.65
CA PRO A 117 -4.09 -2.82 -14.98
C PRO A 117 -2.99 -3.53 -15.79
N LEU A 118 -2.09 -4.26 -15.12
CA LEU A 118 -1.10 -5.12 -15.78
C LEU A 118 -1.72 -6.41 -16.33
N LEU A 119 -2.71 -6.98 -15.63
CA LEU A 119 -3.26 -8.32 -15.90
C LEU A 119 -4.55 -8.27 -16.71
N SER A 120 -5.36 -7.22 -16.50
CA SER A 120 -6.67 -7.07 -17.11
C SER A 120 -6.72 -5.76 -17.89
N PRO A 121 -6.94 -5.80 -19.21
CA PRO A 121 -7.21 -4.59 -20.00
C PRO A 121 -8.58 -3.97 -19.67
N GLY A 122 -9.40 -4.63 -18.84
CA GLY A 122 -10.81 -4.32 -18.68
C GLY A 122 -11.65 -4.91 -19.81
N THR A 123 -12.89 -4.44 -19.94
CA THR A 123 -13.83 -4.91 -20.97
C THR A 123 -13.52 -4.34 -22.35
N SER A 124 -13.04 -3.09 -22.40
CA SER A 124 -12.84 -2.34 -23.64
C SER A 124 -11.49 -1.62 -23.70
N GLY A 125 -10.52 -2.00 -22.86
CA GLY A 125 -9.29 -1.20 -22.66
C GLY A 125 -9.47 -0.05 -21.66
N ASP A 126 -10.57 -0.08 -20.91
CA ASP A 126 -11.03 0.90 -19.92
C ASP A 126 -10.23 0.87 -18.62
N ASN A 127 -9.39 -0.15 -18.43
CA ASN A 127 -8.51 -0.28 -17.26
C ASN A 127 -7.12 0.38 -17.45
N ALA A 128 -6.95 1.21 -18.49
CA ALA A 128 -5.73 2.00 -18.67
C ALA A 128 -5.49 2.97 -17.51
N VAL A 129 -4.23 3.28 -17.25
CA VAL A 129 -3.86 4.27 -16.23
C VAL A 129 -4.17 5.67 -16.75
N ALA A 130 -4.79 6.50 -15.93
CA ALA A 130 -5.17 7.85 -16.30
C ALA A 130 -4.63 8.91 -15.34
N GLY A 131 -4.37 10.10 -15.88
CA GLY A 131 -3.89 11.26 -15.12
C GLY A 131 -2.36 11.42 -15.16
N PRO A 132 -1.83 12.59 -14.77
CA PRO A 132 -0.41 12.87 -14.81
C PRO A 132 0.34 12.08 -13.72
N ALA A 133 1.45 11.45 -14.06
CA ALA A 133 2.33 10.87 -13.04
C ALA A 133 2.91 12.00 -12.15
N PRO A 134 2.94 11.86 -10.81
CA PRO A 134 2.53 10.70 -10.00
C PRO A 134 1.10 10.78 -9.44
N PHE A 135 0.25 11.71 -9.89
CA PHE A 135 -1.12 11.92 -9.41
C PHE A 135 -2.16 11.27 -10.34
N ASP A 136 -1.98 9.98 -10.58
CA ASP A 136 -2.80 9.19 -11.49
C ASP A 136 -3.71 8.19 -10.76
N THR A 137 -4.42 7.39 -11.56
CA THR A 137 -5.30 6.34 -11.06
C THR A 137 -4.56 5.22 -10.31
N LEU A 138 -3.25 5.00 -10.53
CA LEU A 138 -2.46 4.04 -9.72
C LEU A 138 -2.24 4.58 -8.30
N THR A 139 -1.94 5.87 -8.17
CA THR A 139 -1.81 6.54 -6.87
C THR A 139 -3.11 6.46 -6.09
N LEU A 140 -4.23 6.68 -6.77
CA LEU A 140 -5.55 6.55 -6.17
C LEU A 140 -5.87 5.10 -5.77
N ALA A 141 -5.55 4.13 -6.65
CA ALA A 141 -5.93 2.74 -6.47
C ALA A 141 -5.06 1.98 -5.45
N TYR A 142 -3.80 2.38 -5.27
CA TYR A 142 -2.82 1.60 -4.49
C TYR A 142 -2.08 2.45 -3.44
N LEU A 143 -1.54 3.61 -3.80
CA LEU A 143 -0.76 4.43 -2.87
C LEU A 143 -1.63 5.08 -1.78
N LEU A 144 -2.84 5.54 -2.13
CA LEU A 144 -3.78 6.11 -1.17
C LEU A 144 -4.24 5.06 -0.13
N PRO A 145 -4.70 3.85 -0.50
CA PRO A 145 -4.93 2.76 0.45
C PRO A 145 -3.69 2.39 1.27
N ALA A 146 -2.50 2.40 0.68
CA ALA A 146 -1.26 2.15 1.40
C ALA A 146 -1.02 3.19 2.51
N ALA A 147 -1.29 4.46 2.24
CA ALA A 147 -1.19 5.54 3.21
C ALA A 147 -2.23 5.40 4.33
N PHE A 148 -3.49 5.05 4.00
CA PHE A 148 -4.52 4.76 4.99
C PHE A 148 -4.16 3.58 5.89
N ALA A 149 -3.65 2.47 5.31
CA ALA A 149 -3.20 1.31 6.07
C ALA A 149 -2.03 1.67 7.00
N PHE A 150 -1.08 2.50 6.55
CA PHE A 150 0.02 2.99 7.38
C PHE A 150 -0.47 3.85 8.56
N ALA A 151 -1.36 4.81 8.27
CA ALA A 151 -1.95 5.68 9.29
C ALA A 151 -2.74 4.85 10.32
N ALA A 152 -3.53 3.89 9.85
CA ALA A 152 -4.26 2.95 10.70
C ALA A 152 -3.32 2.11 11.57
N ALA A 153 -2.23 1.58 11.00
CA ALA A 153 -1.25 0.81 11.76
C ALA A 153 -0.67 1.64 12.91
N ARG A 154 -0.32 2.91 12.67
CA ARG A 154 0.20 3.80 13.71
C ARG A 154 -0.86 4.15 14.76
N GLY A 155 -2.08 4.49 14.34
CA GLY A 155 -3.16 4.91 15.23
C GLY A 155 -3.73 3.78 16.10
N LEU A 156 -3.67 2.54 15.61
CA LEU A 156 -4.18 1.35 16.30
C LEU A 156 -3.08 0.55 17.01
N ARG A 157 -1.78 0.88 16.84
CA ARG A 157 -0.64 0.10 17.35
C ARG A 157 -0.75 -0.31 18.82
N THR A 158 -1.14 0.61 19.70
CA THR A 158 -1.23 0.36 21.15
C THR A 158 -2.52 -0.35 21.55
N ARG A 159 -3.57 -0.24 20.73
CA ARG A 159 -4.93 -0.68 21.05
C ARG A 159 -5.26 -2.04 20.47
N LEU A 160 -4.84 -2.28 19.25
CA LEU A 160 -5.01 -3.51 18.49
C LEU A 160 -3.63 -3.94 17.97
N PRO A 161 -2.71 -4.36 18.86
CA PRO A 161 -1.33 -4.68 18.48
C PRO A 161 -1.26 -5.84 17.46
N TRP A 162 -2.24 -6.74 17.47
CA TRP A 162 -2.36 -7.83 16.50
C TRP A 162 -2.63 -7.33 15.06
N LEU A 163 -3.21 -6.13 14.88
CA LEU A 163 -3.40 -5.51 13.56
C LEU A 163 -2.20 -4.70 13.07
N HIS A 164 -1.24 -4.40 13.93
CA HIS A 164 -0.13 -3.51 13.57
C HIS A 164 0.72 -4.08 12.43
N LEU A 165 1.15 -5.34 12.56
CA LEU A 165 1.97 -5.99 11.56
C LEU A 165 1.25 -6.24 10.22
N PRO A 166 0.00 -6.76 10.17
CA PRO A 166 -0.70 -6.95 8.90
C PRO A 166 -1.00 -5.62 8.20
N LEU A 167 -1.36 -4.55 8.92
CA LEU A 167 -1.59 -3.23 8.31
C LEU A 167 -0.30 -2.62 7.74
N LEU A 168 0.83 -2.76 8.45
CA LEU A 168 2.13 -2.34 7.92
C LEU A 168 2.54 -3.18 6.71
N GLY A 169 2.29 -4.49 6.74
CA GLY A 169 2.55 -5.40 5.62
C GLY A 169 1.73 -5.02 4.39
N ALA A 170 0.42 -4.81 4.55
CA ALA A 170 -0.49 -4.38 3.49
C ALA A 170 -0.06 -3.02 2.92
N SER A 171 0.28 -2.06 3.79
CA SER A 171 0.79 -0.75 3.38
C SER A 171 2.06 -0.87 2.53
N GLY A 172 3.05 -1.65 2.99
CA GLY A 172 4.29 -1.87 2.24
C GLY A 172 4.07 -2.59 0.92
N ALA A 173 3.20 -3.61 0.89
CA ALA A 173 2.88 -4.38 -0.31
C ALA A 173 2.17 -3.51 -1.37
N LEU A 174 1.18 -2.70 -0.96
CA LEU A 174 0.48 -1.79 -1.86
C LEU A 174 1.38 -0.68 -2.39
N ALA A 175 2.27 -0.12 -1.55
CA ALA A 175 3.25 0.86 -1.98
C ALA A 175 4.28 0.27 -2.95
N ALA A 176 4.71 -0.98 -2.73
CA ALA A 176 5.61 -1.69 -3.65
C ALA A 176 4.92 -2.02 -4.98
N LEU A 177 3.65 -2.44 -4.93
CA LEU A 177 2.83 -2.67 -6.13
C LEU A 177 2.68 -1.38 -6.93
N TRP A 178 2.30 -0.28 -6.28
CA TRP A 178 2.21 1.04 -6.89
C TRP A 178 3.52 1.42 -7.60
N LEU A 179 4.65 1.33 -6.90
CA LEU A 179 5.95 1.68 -7.45
C LEU A 179 6.31 0.79 -8.66
N GLY A 180 6.02 -0.50 -8.59
CA GLY A 180 6.24 -1.43 -9.70
C GLY A 180 5.40 -1.09 -10.93
N LEU A 181 4.12 -0.81 -10.74
CA LEU A 181 3.22 -0.41 -11.82
C LEU A 181 3.58 0.96 -12.40
N GLU A 182 4.07 1.89 -11.58
CA GLU A 182 4.52 3.21 -12.05
C GLU A 182 5.79 3.10 -12.89
N ILE A 183 6.73 2.24 -12.50
CA ILE A 183 7.90 1.91 -13.32
C ILE A 183 7.44 1.31 -14.65
N ARG A 184 6.53 0.32 -14.63
CA ARG A 184 5.97 -0.26 -15.86
C ARG A 184 5.35 0.83 -16.75
N ARG A 185 4.54 1.71 -16.16
CA ARG A 185 3.88 2.81 -16.86
C ARG A 185 4.88 3.74 -17.52
N PHE A 186 5.96 4.09 -16.83
CA PHE A 186 7.02 4.94 -17.38
C PHE A 186 7.63 4.36 -18.66
N TRP A 187 7.82 3.03 -18.73
CA TRP A 187 8.46 2.37 -19.88
C TRP A 187 7.50 1.99 -21.00
N VAL A 188 6.26 1.66 -20.68
CA VAL A 188 5.28 1.07 -21.63
C VAL A 188 4.13 2.02 -21.98
N GLY A 189 3.90 3.05 -21.16
CA GLY A 189 2.78 3.96 -21.26
C GLY A 189 1.57 3.51 -20.45
N ASP A 190 0.41 4.12 -20.72
CA ASP A 190 -0.79 4.00 -19.89
C ASP A 190 -1.49 2.64 -19.97
N ALA A 191 -1.30 1.91 -21.07
CA ALA A 191 -1.86 0.57 -21.27
C ALA A 191 -0.86 -0.51 -20.84
N LEU A 192 -0.76 -0.76 -19.53
CA LEU A 192 0.30 -1.58 -18.93
C LEU A 192 0.34 -3.04 -19.43
N TRP A 193 -0.81 -3.57 -19.84
CA TRP A 193 -0.96 -4.93 -20.40
C TRP A 193 -0.31 -5.10 -21.78
N ARG A 194 0.01 -4.00 -22.47
CA ARG A 194 0.66 -4.03 -23.79
C ARG A 194 2.18 -4.05 -23.62
N GLY A 195 2.89 -4.43 -24.69
CA GLY A 195 4.34 -4.31 -24.76
C GLY A 195 5.14 -5.41 -24.07
N GLY A 196 6.36 -5.65 -24.57
CA GLY A 196 7.32 -6.58 -23.96
C GLY A 196 7.89 -6.03 -22.64
N LEU A 197 8.90 -6.70 -22.10
CA LEU A 197 9.60 -6.27 -20.88
C LEU A 197 10.92 -5.58 -21.28
N PRO A 198 10.94 -4.25 -21.51
CA PRO A 198 12.15 -3.56 -21.94
C PRO A 198 13.23 -3.65 -20.86
N GLN A 199 14.49 -3.72 -21.31
CA GLN A 199 15.62 -3.88 -20.39
C GLN A 199 15.77 -2.71 -19.40
N GLY A 200 15.40 -1.50 -19.81
CA GLY A 200 15.34 -0.34 -18.93
C GLY A 200 14.37 -0.50 -17.76
N GLU A 201 13.25 -1.19 -17.97
CA GLU A 201 12.25 -1.48 -16.92
C GLU A 201 12.83 -2.45 -15.89
N LEU A 202 13.48 -3.53 -16.33
CA LEU A 202 14.15 -4.49 -15.45
C LEU A 202 15.20 -3.83 -14.56
N ILE A 203 16.01 -2.92 -15.12
CA ILE A 203 17.03 -2.16 -14.38
C ILE A 203 16.37 -1.21 -13.38
N SER A 204 15.28 -0.54 -13.78
CA SER A 204 14.54 0.39 -12.91
C SER A 204 14.00 -0.30 -11.66
N TYR A 205 13.51 -1.55 -11.77
CA TYR A 205 13.12 -2.33 -10.61
C TYR A 205 14.29 -2.59 -9.66
N THR A 206 15.47 -2.94 -10.18
CA THR A 206 16.67 -3.14 -9.36
C THR A 206 17.08 -1.86 -8.65
N VAL A 207 17.10 -0.72 -9.35
CA VAL A 207 17.42 0.58 -8.76
C VAL A 207 16.43 0.92 -7.64
N ALA A 208 15.13 0.75 -7.87
CA ALA A 208 14.09 0.97 -6.88
C ALA A 208 14.29 0.09 -5.62
N MET A 209 14.61 -1.18 -5.80
CA MET A 209 14.89 -2.11 -4.69
C MET A 209 16.14 -1.71 -3.89
N VAL A 210 17.22 -1.29 -4.57
CA VAL A 210 18.44 -0.79 -3.91
C VAL A 210 18.17 0.50 -3.13
N CYS A 211 17.41 1.43 -3.70
CA CYS A 211 16.98 2.65 -3.01
C CYS A 211 16.13 2.32 -1.77
N ALA A 212 15.19 1.38 -1.89
CA ALA A 212 14.36 0.93 -0.77
C ALA A 212 15.21 0.27 0.33
N ALA A 213 16.12 -0.64 -0.02
CA ALA A 213 17.03 -1.28 0.91
C ALA A 213 17.91 -0.27 1.66
N THR A 214 18.51 0.67 0.91
CA THR A 214 19.36 1.73 1.45
C THR A 214 18.55 2.64 2.40
N GLY A 215 17.36 3.07 2.00
CA GLY A 215 16.49 3.90 2.84
C GLY A 215 16.03 3.19 4.12
N LEU A 216 15.70 1.89 4.03
CA LEU A 216 15.36 1.07 5.19
C LEU A 216 16.56 0.89 6.12
N LEU A 217 17.75 0.64 5.59
CA LEU A 217 18.98 0.48 6.37
C LEU A 217 19.35 1.79 7.07
N TYR A 218 19.31 2.92 6.35
CA TYR A 218 19.54 4.25 6.92
C TYR A 218 18.56 4.52 8.08
N ARG A 219 17.25 4.30 7.86
CA ARG A 219 16.25 4.45 8.92
C ARG A 219 16.47 3.49 10.09
N ALA A 220 16.97 2.28 9.83
CA ALA A 220 17.24 1.29 10.86
C ALA A 220 18.39 1.74 11.76
N ILE A 221 19.47 2.27 11.17
CA ILE A 221 20.63 2.82 11.88
C ILE A 221 20.21 4.06 12.66
N ALA A 222 19.55 5.01 12.01
CA ALA A 222 19.10 6.26 12.64
C ALA A 222 18.15 6.04 13.84
N ARG A 223 17.41 4.94 13.87
CA ARG A 223 16.48 4.59 14.97
C ARG A 223 16.97 3.47 15.88
N GLY A 224 18.18 2.94 15.68
CA GLY A 224 18.66 1.77 16.41
C GLY A 224 17.72 0.54 16.32
N SER A 225 16.98 0.40 15.21
CA SER A 225 15.89 -0.57 15.11
C SER A 225 16.35 -1.91 14.52
N ALA A 226 16.57 -2.91 15.38
CA ALA A 226 16.86 -4.28 14.97
C ALA A 226 15.85 -4.90 13.98
N PRO A 227 14.51 -4.75 14.13
CA PRO A 227 13.58 -5.30 13.13
C PRO A 227 13.69 -4.60 11.78
N LEU A 228 13.91 -3.29 11.76
CA LEU A 228 14.07 -2.53 10.52
C LEU A 228 15.37 -2.91 9.79
N ARG A 229 16.43 -3.20 10.56
CA ARG A 229 17.70 -3.74 10.01
C ARG A 229 17.50 -5.11 9.38
N ARG A 230 16.75 -6.02 10.03
CA ARG A 230 16.41 -7.34 9.45
C ARG A 230 15.59 -7.20 8.17
N LEU A 231 14.62 -6.28 8.15
CA LEU A 231 13.84 -6.00 6.94
C LEU A 231 14.74 -5.46 5.81
N ALA A 232 15.62 -4.50 6.10
CA ALA A 232 16.57 -3.98 5.11
C ALA A 232 17.45 -5.09 4.53
N MET A 233 18.00 -5.96 5.38
CA MET A 233 18.80 -7.11 4.94
C MET A 233 17.99 -8.09 4.09
N ALA A 234 16.72 -8.35 4.43
CA ALA A 234 15.85 -9.19 3.61
C ALA A 234 15.63 -8.58 2.21
N VAL A 235 15.44 -7.27 2.11
CA VAL A 235 15.31 -6.58 0.81
C VAL A 235 16.63 -6.65 0.02
N VAL A 236 17.80 -6.52 0.66
CA VAL A 236 19.10 -6.72 0.00
C VAL A 236 19.20 -8.13 -0.59
N VAL A 237 18.92 -9.17 0.20
CA VAL A 237 18.95 -10.56 -0.27
C VAL A 237 17.98 -10.78 -1.42
N LEU A 238 16.77 -10.24 -1.34
CA LEU A 238 15.77 -10.30 -2.41
C LEU A 238 16.27 -9.60 -3.69
N THR A 239 16.90 -8.44 -3.55
CA THR A 239 17.47 -7.67 -4.68
C THR A 239 18.56 -8.46 -5.37
N VAL A 240 19.50 -9.03 -4.60
CA VAL A 240 20.57 -9.89 -5.11
C VAL A 240 19.97 -11.11 -5.82
N ALA A 241 19.04 -11.82 -5.17
CA ALA A 241 18.35 -12.96 -5.78
C ALA A 241 17.66 -12.57 -7.10
N LYS A 242 16.97 -11.42 -7.15
CA LYS A 242 16.37 -10.92 -8.39
C LYS A 242 17.41 -10.70 -9.49
N VAL A 243 18.51 -10.01 -9.19
CA VAL A 243 19.55 -9.72 -10.19
C VAL A 243 20.14 -11.02 -10.76
N PHE A 244 20.40 -12.00 -9.90
CA PHE A 244 20.92 -13.29 -10.35
C PHE A 244 19.89 -14.18 -11.06
N LEU A 245 18.63 -14.18 -10.64
CA LEU A 245 17.61 -15.06 -11.21
C LEU A 245 16.96 -14.47 -12.46
N LEU A 246 16.67 -13.17 -12.46
CA LEU A 246 15.92 -12.50 -13.52
C LEU A 246 16.83 -11.75 -14.48
N ASP A 247 17.85 -11.03 -14.00
CA ASP A 247 18.73 -10.25 -14.89
C ASP A 247 19.81 -11.14 -15.54
N ALA A 248 20.27 -12.19 -14.85
CA ALA A 248 21.20 -13.17 -15.43
C ALA A 248 20.50 -14.24 -16.30
N ALA A 249 19.16 -14.32 -16.33
CA ALA A 249 18.46 -15.26 -17.20
C ALA A 249 18.61 -14.91 -18.69
N GLY A 250 18.78 -13.62 -19.01
CA GLY A 250 19.11 -13.13 -20.36
C GLY A 250 20.55 -13.40 -20.80
N LEU A 251 21.40 -13.91 -19.90
CA LEU A 251 22.77 -14.31 -20.20
C LEU A 251 22.79 -15.77 -20.70
N THR A 252 23.38 -16.02 -21.88
CA THR A 252 23.46 -17.35 -22.49
C THR A 252 24.61 -18.21 -21.94
N GLY A 253 24.34 -19.48 -21.63
CA GLY A 253 25.33 -20.55 -21.46
C GLY A 253 26.36 -20.33 -20.34
N LEU A 254 27.53 -19.78 -20.68
CA LEU A 254 28.71 -19.75 -19.82
C LEU A 254 28.61 -18.70 -18.69
N THR A 255 28.03 -17.54 -18.97
CA THR A 255 27.87 -16.44 -18.02
C THR A 255 26.85 -16.74 -16.93
N ARG A 256 25.83 -17.56 -17.24
CA ARG A 256 24.88 -18.08 -16.25
C ARG A 256 25.55 -19.02 -15.25
N VAL A 257 26.35 -19.98 -15.75
CA VAL A 257 27.11 -20.92 -14.90
C VAL A 257 28.13 -20.16 -14.05
N ALA A 258 28.87 -19.22 -14.64
CA ALA A 258 29.82 -18.38 -13.91
C ALA A 258 29.15 -17.53 -12.82
N SER A 259 27.94 -17.03 -13.06
CA SER A 259 27.18 -16.25 -12.08
C SER A 259 26.73 -17.10 -10.89
N PHE A 260 26.24 -18.33 -11.14
CA PHE A 260 25.90 -19.26 -10.07
C PHE A 260 27.13 -19.73 -9.29
N LEU A 261 28.25 -19.98 -9.97
CA LEU A 261 29.51 -20.32 -9.34
C LEU A 261 30.03 -19.17 -8.48
N GLY A 262 29.96 -17.93 -8.99
CA GLY A 262 30.31 -16.71 -8.25
C GLY A 262 29.45 -16.49 -7.02
N LEU A 263 28.13 -16.72 -7.12
CA LEU A 263 27.22 -16.68 -5.98
C LEU A 263 27.57 -17.75 -4.94
N GLY A 264 27.83 -18.99 -5.39
CA GLY A 264 28.23 -20.09 -4.52
C GLY A 264 29.53 -19.81 -3.78
N LEU A 265 30.53 -19.25 -4.47
CA LEU A 265 31.80 -18.81 -3.89
C LEU A 265 31.63 -17.66 -2.90
N ALA A 266 30.78 -16.67 -3.20
CA ALA A 266 30.50 -15.57 -2.28
C ALA A 266 29.82 -16.06 -0.99
N LEU A 267 28.86 -16.98 -1.11
CA LEU A 267 28.21 -17.60 0.05
C LEU A 267 29.18 -18.47 0.88
N ALA A 268 30.01 -19.27 0.20
CA ALA A 268 31.05 -20.05 0.87
C ALA A 268 32.08 -19.15 1.58
N GLY A 269 32.49 -18.06 0.93
CA GLY A 269 33.41 -17.07 1.47
C GLY A 269 32.86 -16.35 2.69
N THR A 270 31.59 -15.91 2.65
CA THR A 270 30.92 -15.29 3.80
C THR A 270 30.71 -16.26 4.96
N ALA A 271 30.36 -17.52 4.68
CA ALA A 271 30.27 -18.57 5.71
C ALA A 271 31.64 -18.86 6.34
N TRP A 272 32.70 -18.92 5.54
CA TRP A 272 34.07 -19.09 6.02
C TRP A 272 34.53 -17.89 6.87
N LEU A 273 34.28 -16.67 6.40
CA LEU A 273 34.64 -15.43 7.12
C LEU A 273 33.91 -15.34 8.46
N ASN A 274 32.62 -15.70 8.49
CA ASN A 274 31.85 -15.72 9.73
C ASN A 274 32.40 -16.74 10.74
N ARG A 275 32.78 -17.94 10.28
CA ARG A 275 33.45 -18.94 11.14
C ARG A 275 34.79 -18.42 11.67
N TRP A 276 35.59 -17.80 10.82
CA TRP A 276 36.90 -17.24 11.20
C TRP A 276 36.80 -16.08 12.19
N ALA A 277 35.80 -15.21 12.05
CA ALA A 277 35.57 -14.13 13.02
C ALA A 277 35.15 -14.68 14.39
N ALA A 278 34.29 -15.71 14.40
CA ALA A 278 33.83 -16.36 15.62
C ALA A 278 34.95 -17.10 16.38
N THR A 279 35.95 -17.67 15.68
CA THR A 279 37.10 -18.30 16.34
C THR A 279 38.03 -17.28 17.00
N ARG A 280 38.17 -16.06 16.43
CA ARG A 280 38.97 -14.98 17.04
C ARG A 280 38.34 -14.35 18.27
N GLN A 281 37.01 -14.30 18.36
CA GLN A 281 36.30 -13.75 19.52
C GLN A 281 36.31 -14.68 20.75
N ARG A 282 36.53 -15.99 20.55
CA ARG A 282 36.61 -16.98 21.64
C ARG A 282 37.96 -17.04 22.36
N ASN A 283 39.00 -16.40 21.80
CA ASN A 283 40.31 -16.28 22.42
C ASN A 283 40.61 -14.80 22.72
N PRO A 284 40.00 -14.19 23.77
CA PRO A 284 40.57 -12.96 24.31
C PRO A 284 41.93 -13.33 24.88
N SER A 285 43.01 -12.78 24.30
CA SER A 285 44.34 -12.85 24.91
C SER A 285 44.26 -12.17 26.29
N PRO A 286 44.85 -12.74 27.36
CA PRO A 286 45.07 -12.01 28.60
C PRO A 286 46.00 -10.81 28.38
#